data_AF-A0A9E8MT15-F1
#
_entry.id   AF-A0A9E8MT15-F1
#
_cell.length_a   1.000
_cell.length_b   1.000
_cell.length_c   1.000
_cell.angle_alpha   90.00
_cell.angle_beta   90.00
_cell.angle_gamma   90.00
#
_symmetry.space_group_name_H-M   'P 1'
#
loop_
_entity.id
_entity.type
_entity.pdbx_description
1 polymer ?
#
loop_
_entity_poly.entity_id
_entity_poly.type
_entity_poly.pdbx_seq_one_letter_code
_entity_poly.pdbx_strand_id
1 'polypeptide(L)'
;MKKKLESELMSIAHKILKLSGKDDINKMHAQVAALYEKLTVLKFAQENFDDHLPTIGNDSSFFDMLDTAFNNKVSDNIEVGNKTYVNLDDSDEESITEPLIEKIKDMVAQMPQETQAVDAIFDEVNARIKFHKNDFDEITADFNKVPVFDKVGNEKTEAEKKSLNDKLKYWG
;
A
#
# COMPACT_ATOMS: atom_id res chain seq x y z
N MET A 1 19.83 25.01 20.78
CA MET A 1 18.60 24.22 20.50
C MET A 1 17.95 23.58 21.73
N LYS A 2 18.66 23.30 22.85
CA LYS A 2 18.04 22.86 24.12
C LYS A 2 16.80 23.68 24.52
N LYS A 3 16.91 25.02 24.50
CA LYS A 3 15.80 25.95 24.77
C LYS A 3 14.63 25.87 23.78
N LYS A 4 14.88 25.53 22.50
CA LYS A 4 13.85 25.35 21.46
C LYS A 4 13.05 24.08 21.75
N LEU A 5 13.75 22.98 22.04
CA LEU A 5 13.14 21.71 22.42
C LEU A 5 12.36 21.82 23.73
N GLU A 6 12.88 22.53 24.73
CA GLU A 6 12.18 22.85 25.99
C GLU A 6 10.90 23.68 25.75
N SER A 7 10.96 24.68 24.86
CA SER A 7 9.79 25.49 24.50
C SER A 7 8.71 24.68 23.77
N GLU A 8 9.12 23.82 22.84
CA GLU A 8 8.21 22.93 22.12
C GLU A 8 7.61 21.86 23.04
N LEU A 9 8.40 21.32 23.97
CA LEU A 9 7.93 20.39 25.00
C LEU A 9 6.86 21.06 25.87
N MET A 10 7.11 22.30 26.32
CA MET A 10 6.12 23.08 27.07
C MET A 10 4.88 23.40 26.25
N SER A 11 5.01 23.63 24.93
CA SER A 11 3.87 23.86 24.05
C SER A 11 2.99 22.60 23.94
N ILE A 12 3.59 21.42 23.77
CA ILE A 12 2.87 20.15 23.67
C ILE A 12 2.22 19.78 25.01
N ALA A 13 2.91 19.99 26.13
CA ALA A 13 2.34 19.79 27.46
C ALA A 13 1.08 20.64 27.70
N HIS A 14 1.13 21.93 27.33
CA HIS A 14 -0.06 22.80 27.41
C HIS A 14 -1.17 22.37 26.46
N LYS A 15 -0.86 21.85 25.27
CA LYS A 15 -1.87 21.30 24.34
C LYS A 15 -2.54 20.06 24.94
N ILE A 16 -1.78 19.16 25.57
CA ILE A 16 -2.32 17.97 26.24
C ILE A 16 -3.22 18.39 27.41
N LEU A 17 -2.76 19.31 28.26
CA LEU A 17 -3.57 19.86 29.37
C LEU A 17 -4.87 20.50 28.87
N LYS A 18 -4.84 21.18 27.72
CA LYS A 18 -6.03 21.80 27.10
C LYS A 18 -6.98 20.77 26.47
N LEU A 19 -6.46 19.64 25.98
CA LEU A 19 -7.24 18.55 25.38
C LEU A 19 -7.81 17.58 26.44
N SER A 20 -7.19 17.51 27.62
CA SER A 20 -7.63 16.66 28.76
C SER A 20 -9.06 16.93 29.26
N GLY A 21 -9.72 18.00 28.80
CA GLY A 21 -11.11 18.33 29.12
C GLY A 21 -12.13 18.10 27.99
N LYS A 22 -11.71 17.56 26.83
CA LYS A 22 -12.59 17.23 25.70
C LYS A 22 -12.16 15.87 25.14
N ASP A 23 -13.07 14.89 25.14
CA ASP A 23 -12.91 13.42 24.96
C ASP A 23 -12.24 12.90 23.66
N ASP A 24 -11.30 13.61 23.07
CA ASP A 24 -10.58 13.17 21.87
C ASP A 24 -9.29 12.45 22.25
N ILE A 25 -9.44 11.24 22.81
CA ILE A 25 -8.36 10.35 23.27
C ILE A 25 -7.32 10.13 22.17
N ASN A 26 -7.75 10.04 20.91
CA ASN A 26 -6.86 9.84 19.76
C ASN A 26 -5.91 11.02 19.56
N LYS A 27 -6.40 12.26 19.68
CA LYS A 27 -5.56 13.45 19.60
C LYS A 27 -4.61 13.54 20.78
N MET A 28 -5.07 13.15 21.98
CA MET A 28 -4.22 13.13 23.17
C MET A 28 -3.08 12.11 23.00
N HIS A 29 -3.38 10.91 22.52
CA HIS A 29 -2.38 9.88 22.22
C HIS A 29 -1.34 10.37 21.21
N ALA A 30 -1.77 11.00 20.11
CA ALA A 30 -0.85 11.57 19.12
C ALA A 30 0.07 12.67 19.70
N GLN A 31 -0.45 13.53 20.57
CA GLN A 31 0.36 14.56 21.24
C GLN A 31 1.32 13.95 22.27
N VAL A 32 0.90 12.91 23.00
CA VAL A 32 1.76 12.18 23.95
C VAL A 32 2.88 11.44 23.22
N ALA A 33 2.60 10.82 22.08
CA ALA A 33 3.62 10.19 21.23
C ALA A 33 4.69 11.20 20.79
N ALA A 34 4.27 12.35 20.26
CA ALA A 34 5.20 13.41 19.88
C ALA A 34 5.99 13.99 21.07
N LEU A 35 5.38 14.03 22.26
CA LEU A 35 6.07 14.43 23.49
C LEU A 35 7.13 13.40 23.90
N TYR A 36 6.79 12.11 23.83
CA TYR A 36 7.68 11.00 24.18
C TYR A 36 8.90 10.93 23.26
N GLU A 37 8.72 11.10 21.95
CA GLU A 37 9.83 11.15 20.98
C GLU A 37 10.80 12.28 21.32
N LYS A 38 10.28 13.50 21.52
CA LYS A 38 11.11 14.67 21.84
C LYS A 38 11.82 14.54 23.18
N LEU A 39 11.16 13.96 24.18
CA LEU A 39 11.76 13.69 25.48
C LEU A 39 12.87 12.63 25.38
N THR A 40 12.66 11.60 24.57
CA THR A 40 13.65 10.54 24.34
C THR A 40 14.91 11.10 23.68
N VAL A 41 14.76 11.99 22.69
CA VAL A 41 15.91 12.67 22.07
C VAL A 41 16.63 13.57 23.08
N LEU A 42 15.89 14.31 23.92
CA LEU A 42 16.49 15.16 24.95
C LEU A 42 17.24 14.33 25.99
N LYS A 43 16.65 13.20 26.41
CA LYS A 43 17.25 12.24 27.33
C LYS A 43 18.51 11.63 26.74
N PHE A 44 18.45 11.16 25.49
CA PHE A 44 19.61 10.64 24.77
C PHE A 44 20.73 11.69 24.69
N ALA A 45 20.39 12.93 24.36
CA ALA A 45 21.37 14.01 24.30
C ALA A 45 21.98 14.30 25.68
N GLN A 46 21.21 14.20 26.75
CA GLN A 46 21.72 14.40 28.10
C GLN A 46 22.63 13.25 28.55
N GLU A 47 22.24 12.01 28.32
CA GLU A 47 22.99 10.81 28.76
C GLU A 47 24.25 10.56 27.93
N ASN A 48 24.26 10.94 26.65
CA ASN A 48 25.40 10.69 25.75
C ASN A 48 26.33 11.91 25.60
N PHE A 49 25.88 13.10 26.03
CA PHE A 49 26.68 14.33 26.03
C PHE A 49 26.73 14.93 27.44
N ASP A 50 27.16 14.11 28.40
CA ASP A 50 27.35 14.43 29.82
C ASP A 50 28.36 15.60 30.00
N ASP A 51 27.86 16.84 30.13
CA ASP A 51 28.55 18.12 30.42
C ASP A 51 29.82 18.47 29.60
N HIS A 52 30.27 17.57 28.74
CA HIS A 52 31.31 17.70 27.75
C HIS A 52 30.66 17.55 26.38
N LEU A 53 29.92 18.59 25.97
CA LEU A 53 29.85 18.91 24.55
C LEU A 53 31.30 18.93 24.04
N PRO A 54 31.67 18.13 23.03
CA PRO A 54 33.00 18.24 22.45
C PRO A 54 33.16 19.69 22.03
N THR A 55 34.07 20.41 22.69
CA THR A 55 34.33 21.83 22.41
C THR A 55 35.21 21.91 21.16
N ILE A 56 34.73 21.34 20.06
CA ILE A 56 35.27 21.55 18.73
C ILE A 56 34.18 22.29 17.94
N GLY A 57 33.92 23.52 18.42
CA GLY A 57 33.38 24.63 17.63
C GLY A 57 31.92 24.52 17.19
N ASN A 58 31.02 25.19 17.94
CA ASN A 58 29.73 25.67 17.43
C ASN A 58 29.05 24.73 16.40
N ASP A 59 28.62 23.55 16.85
CA ASP A 59 28.01 22.50 16.03
C ASP A 59 26.57 22.82 15.59
N SER A 60 26.33 23.98 14.98
CA SER A 60 25.05 24.23 14.28
C SER A 60 24.75 23.09 13.30
N SER A 61 25.79 22.52 12.67
CA SER A 61 25.67 21.45 11.69
C SER A 61 25.07 20.14 12.21
N PHE A 62 25.40 19.67 13.43
CA PHE A 62 24.90 18.39 13.93
C PHE A 62 23.40 18.44 14.26
N PHE A 63 23.00 19.50 14.96
CA PHE A 63 21.60 19.67 15.31
C PHE A 63 20.76 20.14 14.12
N ASP A 64 21.33 20.86 13.13
CA ASP A 64 20.64 21.18 11.88
C ASP A 64 20.40 19.91 11.04
N MET A 65 21.34 18.95 11.07
CA MET A 65 21.12 17.61 10.52
C MET A 65 19.99 16.87 11.23
N LEU A 66 19.94 16.93 12.56
CA LEU A 66 18.84 16.32 13.34
C LEU A 66 17.48 16.99 13.07
N ASP A 67 17.42 18.32 12.98
CA ASP A 67 16.18 19.04 12.67
C ASP A 67 15.72 18.72 11.24
N THR A 68 16.66 18.56 10.29
CA THR A 68 16.36 18.12 8.92
C THR A 68 15.85 16.68 8.90
N ALA A 69 16.48 15.77 9.65
CA ALA A 69 16.06 14.38 9.77
C ALA A 69 14.65 14.26 10.35
N PHE A 70 14.36 14.99 11.42
CA PHE A 70 13.07 14.90 12.13
C PHE A 70 11.91 15.52 11.34
N ASN A 71 12.18 16.55 10.52
CA ASN A 71 11.18 17.17 9.67
C ASN A 71 11.03 16.49 8.29
N ASN A 72 11.88 15.52 7.96
CA ASN A 72 11.78 14.76 6.72
C ASN A 72 10.67 13.71 6.83
N LYS A 73 9.49 14.03 6.30
CA LYS A 73 8.31 13.14 6.30
C LYS A 73 8.28 12.15 5.13
N VAL A 74 9.25 12.20 4.21
CA VAL A 74 9.14 11.56 2.89
C VAL A 74 10.20 10.47 2.71
N SER A 75 11.38 10.56 3.35
CA SER A 75 12.43 9.55 3.23
C SER A 75 13.42 9.63 4.38
N ASP A 76 13.83 8.50 4.94
CA ASP A 76 14.83 8.41 6.03
C ASP A 76 16.27 8.73 5.57
N ASN A 77 16.46 9.12 4.31
CA ASN A 77 17.74 9.49 3.75
C ASN A 77 18.06 10.95 4.07
N ILE A 78 19.23 11.17 4.67
CA ILE A 78 19.73 12.52 4.97
C ILE A 78 20.93 12.80 4.06
N GLU A 79 20.80 13.83 3.23
CA GLU A 79 21.88 14.30 2.36
C GLU A 79 22.65 15.43 3.03
N VAL A 80 23.94 15.22 3.29
CA VAL A 80 24.82 16.25 3.86
C VAL A 80 26.05 16.40 2.98
N GLY A 81 26.10 17.52 2.24
CA GLY A 81 27.11 17.73 1.21
C GLY A 81 26.95 16.73 0.06
N ASN A 82 28.00 15.95 -0.23
CA ASN A 82 28.01 14.95 -1.31
C ASN A 82 27.92 13.50 -0.78
N LYS A 83 27.39 13.32 0.44
CA LYS A 83 27.25 12.02 1.11
C LYS A 83 25.79 11.80 1.52
N THR A 84 25.27 10.63 1.22
CA THR A 84 23.92 10.19 1.61
C THR A 84 24.05 9.25 2.81
N TYR A 85 23.43 9.62 3.92
CA TYR A 85 23.33 8.79 5.12
C TYR A 85 21.98 8.10 5.09
N VAL A 86 22.01 6.76 5.04
CA VAL A 86 20.83 5.90 5.03
C VAL A 86 20.78 5.21 6.39
N ASN A 87 19.62 5.20 7.05
CA ASN A 87 19.42 4.38 8.22
C ASN A 87 19.33 2.92 7.76
N LEU A 88 20.46 2.21 7.77
CA LEU A 88 20.46 0.76 7.69
C LEU A 88 20.21 0.27 9.11
N ASP A 89 18.94 0.12 9.45
CA ASP A 89 18.59 -0.76 10.56
C ASP A 89 18.94 -2.16 10.06
N ASP A 90 20.12 -2.65 10.43
CA ASP A 90 20.51 -4.05 10.28
C ASP A 90 19.63 -4.85 11.26
N SER A 91 18.34 -4.99 10.93
CA SER A 91 17.48 -5.90 11.66
C SER A 91 18.05 -7.31 11.46
N ASP A 92 18.51 -7.92 12.55
CA ASP A 92 19.01 -9.31 12.64
C ASP A 92 17.92 -10.36 12.28
N GLU A 93 17.07 -10.10 11.30
CA GLU A 93 16.04 -11.02 10.79
C GLU A 93 16.68 -12.28 10.16
N GLU A 94 17.96 -12.22 9.79
CA GLU A 94 18.72 -13.37 9.27
C GLU A 94 18.88 -14.47 10.33
N SER A 95 19.01 -14.11 11.62
CA SER A 95 19.20 -15.08 12.72
C SER A 95 17.95 -15.92 13.03
N ILE A 96 16.75 -15.36 12.82
CA ILE A 96 15.48 -16.04 13.11
C ILE A 96 14.97 -16.83 11.89
N THR A 97 15.30 -16.38 10.68
CA THR A 97 14.80 -16.98 9.44
C THR A 97 15.39 -18.36 9.17
N GLU A 98 16.68 -18.59 9.44
CA GLU A 98 17.32 -19.91 9.28
C GLU A 98 16.65 -21.02 10.13
N PRO A 99 16.47 -20.87 11.47
CA PRO A 99 15.78 -21.87 12.29
C PRO A 99 14.33 -22.16 11.85
N LEU A 100 13.61 -21.15 11.36
CA LEU A 100 12.23 -21.31 10.90
C LEU A 100 12.16 -22.13 9.61
N ILE A 101 13.07 -21.89 8.66
CA ILE A 101 13.15 -22.61 7.40
C ILE A 101 13.45 -24.10 7.64
N GLU A 102 14.37 -24.42 8.55
CA GLU A 102 14.66 -25.81 8.93
C GLU A 102 13.44 -26.51 9.53
N LYS A 103 12.71 -25.82 10.41
CA LYS A 103 11.53 -26.38 11.08
C LYS A 103 10.36 -26.64 10.11
N ILE A 104 10.17 -25.78 9.12
CA ILE A 104 9.18 -25.99 8.04
C ILE A 104 9.58 -27.21 7.20
N LYS A 105 10.87 -27.34 6.88
CA LYS A 105 11.39 -28.48 6.10
C LYS A 105 11.17 -29.82 6.81
N ASP A 106 11.39 -29.87 8.12
CA ASP A 106 11.12 -31.06 8.94
C ASP A 106 9.63 -31.39 9.04
N MET A 107 8.77 -30.37 9.16
CA MET A 107 7.32 -30.56 9.21
C MET A 107 6.77 -31.08 7.88
N VAL A 108 7.28 -30.57 6.75
CA VAL A 108 6.93 -31.06 5.40
C VAL A 108 7.41 -32.48 5.17
N ALA A 109 8.58 -32.86 5.69
CA ALA A 109 9.08 -34.24 5.61
C ALA A 109 8.23 -35.24 6.41
N GLN A 110 7.55 -34.78 7.45
CA GLN A 110 6.68 -35.59 8.31
C GLN A 110 5.20 -35.55 7.90
N MET A 111 4.83 -34.76 6.89
CA MET A 111 3.45 -34.77 6.39
C MET A 111 3.17 -36.10 5.66
N PRO A 112 2.09 -36.82 6.04
CA PRO A 112 1.69 -38.01 5.30
C PRO A 112 1.33 -37.62 3.87
N GLN A 113 1.88 -38.32 2.89
CA GLN A 113 1.56 -38.13 1.48
C GLN A 113 0.16 -38.69 1.18
N GLU A 114 -0.89 -38.01 1.63
CA GLU A 114 -2.24 -38.23 1.08
C GLU A 114 -2.33 -37.78 -0.40
N THR A 115 -1.28 -37.12 -0.92
CA THR A 115 -1.17 -36.56 -2.26
C THR A 115 -1.12 -37.60 -3.38
N GLN A 116 -0.62 -38.83 -3.15
CA GLN A 116 -0.48 -39.80 -4.25
C GLN A 116 -1.82 -40.22 -4.87
N ALA A 117 -2.87 -40.32 -4.05
CA ALA A 117 -4.21 -40.64 -4.54
C ALA A 117 -4.87 -39.42 -5.24
N VAL A 118 -4.62 -38.22 -4.73
CA VAL A 118 -5.15 -36.97 -5.30
C VAL A 118 -4.46 -36.65 -6.63
N ASP A 119 -3.13 -36.83 -6.71
CA ASP A 119 -2.33 -36.65 -7.92
C ASP A 119 -2.75 -37.63 -9.02
N ALA A 120 -2.97 -38.91 -8.67
CA ALA A 120 -3.46 -39.91 -9.62
C ALA A 120 -4.86 -39.58 -10.17
N ILE A 121 -5.76 -39.05 -9.33
CA ILE A 121 -7.08 -38.59 -9.77
C ILE A 121 -6.95 -37.35 -10.66
N PHE A 122 -6.04 -36.42 -10.34
CA PHE A 122 -5.84 -35.20 -11.11
C PHE A 122 -5.26 -35.49 -12.50
N ASP A 123 -4.31 -36.42 -12.58
CA ASP A 123 -3.74 -36.90 -13.84
C ASP A 123 -4.78 -37.61 -14.71
N GLU A 124 -5.65 -38.43 -14.11
CA GLU A 124 -6.75 -39.09 -14.81
C GLU A 124 -7.80 -38.09 -15.34
N VAL A 125 -8.12 -37.05 -14.57
CA VAL A 125 -9.04 -35.98 -14.99
C VAL A 125 -8.42 -35.17 -16.13
N ASN A 126 -7.16 -34.77 -16.03
CA ASN A 126 -6.46 -34.03 -17.09
C ASN A 126 -6.35 -34.83 -18.40
N ALA A 127 -6.15 -36.14 -18.32
CA ALA A 127 -6.13 -37.00 -19.51
C ALA A 127 -7.50 -37.10 -20.21
N ARG A 128 -8.60 -36.93 -19.46
CA ARG A 128 -9.99 -36.97 -19.97
C ARG A 128 -10.48 -35.62 -20.50
N ILE A 129 -9.92 -34.50 -20.03
CA ILE A 129 -10.27 -33.16 -20.52
C ILE A 129 -9.57 -32.95 -21.88
N LYS A 130 -10.21 -33.44 -22.94
CA LYS A 130 -9.98 -32.89 -24.28
C LYS A 130 -10.65 -31.52 -24.31
N PHE A 131 -9.84 -30.47 -24.20
CA PHE A 131 -10.32 -29.11 -24.45
C PHE A 131 -10.93 -29.06 -25.86
N HIS A 132 -12.25 -29.05 -25.96
CA HIS A 132 -12.91 -28.52 -27.14
C HIS A 132 -12.62 -27.03 -27.12
N LYS A 133 -11.72 -26.58 -28.00
CA LYS A 133 -11.59 -25.16 -28.30
C LYS A 133 -12.99 -24.73 -28.75
N ASN A 134 -13.58 -23.75 -28.07
CA ASN A 134 -14.84 -23.15 -28.48
C ASN A 134 -14.58 -22.44 -29.82
N ASP A 135 -14.62 -23.20 -30.92
CA ASP A 135 -14.45 -22.66 -32.25
C ASP A 135 -15.76 -21.96 -32.62
N PHE A 136 -15.69 -20.65 -32.80
CA PHE A 136 -16.88 -19.83 -33.05
C PHE A 136 -17.58 -20.27 -34.34
N ASP A 137 -16.82 -20.83 -35.28
CA ASP A 137 -17.29 -21.40 -36.54
C ASP A 137 -18.12 -22.69 -36.34
N GLU A 138 -17.86 -23.49 -35.30
CA GLU A 138 -18.63 -24.70 -34.99
C GLU A 138 -19.99 -24.34 -34.35
N ILE A 139 -20.01 -23.33 -33.49
CA ILE A 139 -21.25 -22.85 -32.81
C ILE A 139 -22.18 -22.14 -33.80
N THR A 140 -21.63 -21.45 -34.80
CA THR A 140 -22.40 -20.64 -35.75
C THR A 140 -22.67 -21.34 -37.09
N ALA A 141 -22.22 -22.59 -37.24
CA ALA A 141 -22.36 -23.40 -38.46
C ALA A 141 -23.81 -23.42 -39.00
N ASP A 142 -24.79 -23.55 -38.11
CA ASP A 142 -26.21 -23.64 -38.45
C ASP A 142 -26.87 -22.29 -38.79
N PHE A 143 -26.21 -21.17 -38.46
CA PHE A 143 -26.72 -19.81 -38.66
C PHE A 143 -26.08 -19.07 -39.84
N ASN A 144 -25.19 -19.73 -40.58
CA ASN A 144 -24.50 -19.15 -41.74
C ASN A 144 -25.43 -18.79 -42.92
N LYS A 145 -26.70 -19.25 -42.90
CA LYS A 145 -27.69 -18.93 -43.93
C LYS A 145 -28.74 -17.98 -43.36
N VAL A 146 -28.58 -16.70 -43.64
CA VAL A 146 -29.64 -15.71 -43.38
C VAL A 146 -30.83 -15.95 -44.32
N PRO A 147 -32.06 -16.06 -43.81
CA PRO A 147 -33.24 -16.17 -44.67
C PRO A 147 -33.44 -14.87 -45.46
N VAL A 148 -33.63 -14.99 -46.77
CA VAL A 148 -34.02 -13.86 -47.61
C VAL A 148 -35.53 -13.70 -47.48
N PHE A 149 -35.96 -12.58 -46.91
CA PHE A 149 -37.38 -12.25 -46.78
C PHE A 149 -37.84 -11.45 -48.00
N ASP A 150 -38.86 -11.96 -48.69
CA ASP A 150 -39.56 -11.20 -49.71
C ASP A 150 -40.32 -10.04 -49.05
N LYS A 151 -40.27 -8.87 -49.69
CA LYS A 151 -41.05 -7.71 -49.24
C LYS A 151 -42.53 -8.08 -49.29
N VAL A 152 -43.16 -8.13 -48.12
CA VAL A 152 -44.61 -8.32 -48.00
C VAL A 152 -45.29 -7.30 -48.90
N GLY A 153 -46.14 -7.79 -49.81
CA GLY A 153 -46.77 -7.01 -50.87
C GLY A 153 -47.32 -5.68 -50.34
N ASN A 154 -47.11 -4.61 -51.10
CA ASN A 154 -47.55 -3.25 -50.79
C ASN A 154 -49.10 -3.21 -50.67
N GLU A 155 -49.64 -3.55 -49.51
CA GLU A 155 -50.95 -3.06 -49.12
C GLU A 155 -50.77 -1.76 -48.36
N LYS A 156 -51.27 -0.71 -49.01
CA LYS A 156 -51.24 0.68 -48.58
C LYS A 156 -51.64 0.80 -47.10
N THR A 157 -50.72 1.28 -46.28
CA THR A 157 -51.10 2.15 -45.17
C THR A 157 -50.06 3.24 -45.03
N GLU A 158 -50.54 4.45 -45.23
CA GLU A 158 -49.81 5.70 -45.21
C GLU A 158 -49.05 5.89 -43.90
N ALA A 159 -47.75 6.13 -44.05
CA ALA A 159 -46.96 7.17 -43.40
C ALA A 159 -45.55 6.62 -43.23
N GLU A 160 -44.63 7.12 -44.05
CA GLU A 160 -43.20 7.02 -43.77
C GLU A 160 -42.97 7.49 -42.34
N LYS A 161 -42.67 6.54 -41.44
CA LYS A 161 -42.40 6.83 -40.04
C LYS A 161 -41.07 7.55 -39.98
N LYS A 162 -41.11 8.90 -40.07
CA LYS A 162 -39.93 9.76 -39.95
C LYS A 162 -39.19 9.44 -38.66
N SER A 163 -37.86 9.34 -38.77
CA SER A 163 -37.01 8.99 -37.63
C SER A 163 -37.12 10.06 -36.54
N LEU A 164 -36.87 9.69 -35.28
CA LEU A 164 -36.81 10.64 -34.16
C LEU A 164 -35.88 11.83 -34.45
N ASN A 165 -34.83 11.59 -35.24
CA ASN A 165 -33.86 12.60 -35.63
C ASN A 165 -34.43 13.65 -36.62
N ASP A 166 -35.44 13.29 -37.41
CA ASP A 166 -36.12 14.23 -38.31
C ASP A 166 -37.07 15.19 -37.58
N LYS A 167 -37.61 14.77 -36.42
CA LYS A 167 -38.48 15.62 -35.59
C LYS A 167 -37.69 16.68 -34.83
N LEU A 168 -36.44 16.41 -34.50
CA LEU A 168 -35.60 17.29 -33.69
C LEU A 168 -35.11 18.53 -34.45
N LYS A 169 -35.07 18.49 -35.79
CA LYS A 169 -34.53 19.56 -36.63
C LYS A 169 -35.40 20.80 -36.78
N TYR A 170 -36.64 20.79 -36.26
CA TYR A 170 -37.58 21.91 -36.38
C TYR A 170 -37.68 22.79 -35.12
N TRP A 171 -36.92 22.48 -34.07
CA TRP A 171 -36.85 23.28 -32.84
C TRP A 171 -35.45 23.88 -32.64
N GLY A 172 -35.01 24.65 -33.63
CA GLY A 172 -33.83 25.50 -33.60
C GLY A 172 -34.13 26.83 -34.28
#